data_AF-A0A9X2MNW7-F1
#
_entry.id   AF-A0A9X2MNW7-F1
#
_cell.length_a   1.000
_cell.length_b   1.000
_cell.length_c   1.000
_cell.angle_alpha   90.00
_cell.angle_beta   90.00
_cell.angle_gamma   90.00
#
_symmetry.space_group_name_H-M   'P 1'
#
loop_
_entity.id
_entity.type
_entity.pdbx_description
1 polymer ?
#
loop_
_entity_poly.entity_id
_entity_poly.type
_entity_poly.pdbx_seq_one_letter_code
_entity_poly.pdbx_strand_id
1 'polypeptide(L)' 'MRFHVTNHSLAVGQIEVLGVSSASMLQVGDTDNVMLYSMFDTPPESVIVGPLAPFPSPEGADTAIGESNVQDD' A
#
# COMPACT_ATOMS: atom_id res chain seq x y z
N MET A 1 -47.78 6.21 7.31
CA MET A 1 -46.65 5.38 7.75
C MET A 1 -45.36 6.06 7.33
N ARG A 2 -44.35 6.14 8.21
CA ARG A 2 -43.04 6.71 7.89
C ARG A 2 -42.04 5.55 7.88
N PHE A 3 -41.75 5.03 6.69
CA PHE A 3 -40.76 3.99 6.48
C PHE A 3 -39.40 4.65 6.23
N HIS A 4 -38.41 4.36 7.05
CA HIS A 4 -37.06 4.91 6.95
C HIS A 4 -36.10 3.74 6.81
N VAL A 5 -35.38 3.70 5.69
CA VAL A 5 -34.32 2.72 5.43
C VAL A 5 -33.02 3.49 5.44
N THR A 6 -32.17 3.21 6.42
CA THR A 6 -30.80 3.72 6.47
C THR A 6 -29.92 2.65 5.83
N ASN A 7 -29.49 2.89 4.60
CA ASN A 7 -28.53 2.02 3.93
C ASN A 7 -27.12 2.53 4.30
N HIS A 8 -26.39 1.79 5.14
CA HIS A 8 -24.99 2.07 5.51
C HIS A 8 -24.04 1.71 4.36
N SER A 9 -24.36 2.20 3.16
CA SER A 9 -23.98 1.62 1.87
C SER A 9 -22.52 1.88 1.51
N LEU A 10 -21.60 1.13 2.11
CA LEU A 10 -20.30 0.91 1.51
C LEU A 10 -20.46 -0.14 0.40
N ALA A 11 -20.93 0.30 -0.77
CA ALA A 11 -21.08 -0.55 -1.94
C ALA A 11 -19.79 -0.49 -2.77
N VAL A 12 -18.87 -1.41 -2.51
CA VAL A 12 -17.64 -1.55 -3.28
C VAL A 12 -17.93 -2.37 -4.52
N GLY A 13 -17.86 -1.74 -5.70
CA GLY A 13 -18.10 -2.41 -6.98
C GLY A 13 -16.97 -3.36 -7.35
N GLN A 14 -15.92 -2.85 -7.98
CA GLN A 14 -14.72 -3.62 -8.30
C GLN A 14 -13.49 -2.84 -7.87
N ILE A 15 -12.57 -3.53 -7.20
CA ILE A 15 -11.23 -3.01 -6.90
C ILE A 15 -10.24 -3.92 -7.63
N GLU A 16 -9.47 -3.33 -8.54
CA GLU A 16 -8.40 -4.01 -9.25
C GLU A 16 -7.07 -3.46 -8.74
N VAL A 17 -6.22 -4.35 -8.20
CA VAL A 17 -4.92 -3.99 -7.61
C VAL A 17 -3.84 -4.72 -8.39
N LEU A 18 -3.03 -3.95 -9.13
CA LEU A 18 -1.96 -4.48 -9.98
C LEU A 18 -0.67 -4.78 -9.18
N GLY A 19 -0.45 -4.08 -8.07
CA GLY A 19 0.71 -4.28 -7.21
C GLY A 19 0.56 -3.53 -5.89
N VAL A 20 1.23 -4.03 -4.87
CA VAL A 20 1.29 -3.41 -3.54
C VAL A 20 2.75 -3.37 -3.07
N SER A 21 3.15 -2.31 -2.37
CA SER A 21 4.52 -2.21 -1.82
C SER A 21 4.72 -3.19 -0.66
N SER A 22 5.98 -3.41 -0.27
CA SER A 22 6.34 -4.30 0.85
C SER A 22 5.73 -3.89 2.21
N ALA A 23 5.33 -2.63 2.38
CA ALA A 23 4.65 -2.11 3.56
C ALA A 23 3.45 -1.27 3.12
N SER A 24 2.32 -1.93 2.83
CA SER A 24 1.11 -1.27 2.34
C SER A 24 -0.15 -1.86 2.96
N MET A 25 -1.20 -1.04 2.99
CA MET A 25 -2.53 -1.40 3.50
C MET A 25 -3.57 -0.83 2.55
N LEU A 26 -4.39 -1.70 1.97
CA LEU A 26 -5.60 -1.31 1.26
C LEU A 26 -6.79 -1.59 2.16
N GLN A 27 -7.46 -0.54 2.62
CA GLN A 27 -8.60 -0.65 3.51
C GLN A 27 -9.87 -0.07 2.87
N VAL A 28 -11.00 -0.75 3.11
CA VAL A 28 -12.33 -0.26 2.74
C VAL A 28 -13.25 -0.30 3.96
N GLY A 29 -13.86 0.84 4.29
CA GLY A 29 -14.67 1.03 5.49
C GLY A 29 -13.90 1.72 6.61
N ASP A 30 -14.54 1.90 7.75
CA ASP A 30 -14.04 2.77 8.82
C ASP A 30 -12.99 2.05 9.69
N THR A 31 -11.95 2.77 10.10
CA THR A 31 -11.00 2.35 11.15
C THR A 31 -10.80 3.49 12.13
N ASP A 32 -10.82 3.18 13.42
CA ASP A 32 -10.57 4.16 14.48
C ASP A 32 -9.09 4.56 14.56
N ASN A 33 -8.16 3.59 14.48
CA ASN A 33 -6.72 3.85 14.49
C ASN A 33 -5.97 2.80 13.67
N VAL A 34 -5.03 3.26 12.84
CA VAL A 34 -4.00 2.42 12.21
C VAL A 34 -2.66 2.81 12.81
N MET A 35 -1.97 1.86 13.47
CA MET A 35 -0.64 2.11 14.03
C MET A 35 0.36 1.13 13.43
N LEU A 36 1.38 1.68 12.76
CA LEU A 36 2.53 0.94 12.28
C LEU A 36 3.70 1.23 13.22
N TYR A 37 4.10 0.24 14.00
CA TYR A 37 5.21 0.35 14.93
C TYR A 37 6.41 -0.42 14.39
N SER A 38 7.56 0.24 14.33
CA SER A 38 8.83 -0.41 14.07
C SER A 38 9.71 -0.18 15.29
N MET A 39 9.99 -1.25 16.03
CA MET A 39 10.89 -1.20 17.17
C MET A 39 12.30 -1.55 16.68
N PHE A 40 13.16 -0.54 16.57
CA PHE A 40 14.58 -0.76 16.39
C PHE A 40 15.21 -0.95 17.77
N ASP A 41 15.60 -2.18 18.09
CA ASP A 41 16.24 -2.56 19.36
C ASP A 41 17.78 -2.38 19.33
N THR A 42 18.30 -1.70 18.31
CA THR A 42 19.73 -1.50 18.12
C THR A 42 20.16 -0.12 18.64
N PRO A 43 21.23 -0.02 19.45
CA PRO A 43 21.78 1.25 19.95
C PRO A 43 21.96 2.30 18.84
N PRO A 44 21.89 3.62 19.14
CA PRO A 44 21.99 4.70 18.16
C PRO A 44 23.30 4.70 17.35
N GLU A 45 24.36 4.07 17.85
CA GLU A 45 25.64 3.87 17.16
C GLU A 45 25.62 2.73 16.13
N SER A 46 24.60 1.87 16.19
CA SER A 46 24.39 0.73 15.28
C SER A 46 23.23 0.93 14.32
N VAL A 47 22.74 2.17 14.19
CA VAL A 47 21.94 2.57 13.03
C VAL A 47 22.78 2.25 11.80
N ILE A 48 22.41 1.19 11.10
CA ILE A 48 22.92 0.89 9.78
C ILE A 48 22.29 1.94 8.86
N VAL A 49 22.85 3.16 8.85
CA VAL A 49 22.68 4.10 7.74
C VAL A 49 23.50 3.54 6.58
N GLY A 50 23.15 2.34 6.13
CA GLY A 50 23.42 1.95 4.77
C GLY A 50 22.54 2.86 3.90
N PRO A 51 23.03 3.32 2.73
CA PRO A 51 22.13 3.84 1.71
C PRO A 51 20.98 2.84 1.61
N LEU A 52 19.73 3.31 1.70
CA LEU A 52 18.58 2.46 1.46
C LEU A 52 18.80 1.90 0.05
N ALA A 53 19.27 0.65 -0.04
CA ALA A 53 19.53 0.04 -1.32
C ALA A 53 18.18 0.08 -2.05
N PRO A 54 18.12 0.56 -3.31
CA PRO A 54 16.90 0.49 -4.07
C PRO A 54 16.36 -0.93 -3.94
N PHE A 55 15.11 -1.06 -3.48
CA PHE A 55 14.50 -2.37 -3.41
C PHE A 55 14.64 -3.03 -4.78
N PRO A 56 15.01 -4.32 -4.85
CA PRO A 56 15.09 -5.00 -6.13
C PRO A 56 13.75 -4.82 -6.85
N SER A 57 13.82 -4.67 -8.18
CA SER A 57 12.61 -4.62 -8.98
C SER A 57 11.74 -5.84 -8.64
N PRO A 58 10.41 -5.66 -8.47
CA PRO A 58 9.51 -6.78 -8.26
C PRO A 58 9.71 -7.85 -9.34
N GLU A 59 9.53 -9.12 -8.97
CA GLU A 59 9.60 -10.21 -9.94
C GLU A 59 8.60 -9.94 -11.08
N GLY A 60 9.11 -9.81 -12.32
CA GLY A 60 8.29 -9.51 -13.50
C GLY A 60 8.00 -8.03 -13.76
N ALA A 61 8.73 -7.08 -13.14
CA ALA A 61 8.57 -5.64 -13.39
C ALA A 61 8.59 -5.25 -14.88
N ASP A 62 9.49 -5.85 -15.67
CA ASP A 62 9.60 -5.58 -17.12
C ASP A 62 8.37 -6.07 -17.93
N THR A 63 7.55 -6.93 -17.32
CA THR A 63 6.34 -7.51 -17.92
C THR A 63 5.05 -7.00 -17.25
N ALA A 64 5.17 -6.08 -16.29
CA ALA A 64 4.03 -5.54 -15.57
C ALA A 64 3.14 -4.71 -16.50
N ILE A 65 1.86 -5.06 -16.56
CA ILE A 65 0.89 -4.44 -17.45
C ILE A 65 0.46 -3.12 -16.81
N GLY A 66 0.84 -1.98 -17.40
CA GLY A 66 0.41 -0.64 -16.95
C GLY A 66 1.54 0.37 -16.78
N GLU A 67 2.80 -0.08 -16.72
CA GLU A 67 3.98 0.77 -16.82
C GLU A 67 4.12 1.15 -18.32
N SER A 68 3.59 2.30 -18.76
CA SER A 68 3.93 2.78 -20.10
C SER A 68 5.43 3.08 -20.10
N ASN A 69 6.22 2.28 -20.81
CA ASN A 69 7.60 2.58 -21.15
C ASN A 69 7.61 3.88 -21.97
N VAL A 70 7.55 5.02 -21.30
CA VAL A 70 7.92 6.30 -21.89
C VAL A 70 9.44 6.23 -21.96
N GLN A 71 9.93 5.72 -23.08
CA GLN A 71 11.28 6.00 -23.52
C GLN A 71 11.33 7.53 -23.70
N ASP A 72 11.86 8.25 -22.70
CA ASP A 72 12.31 9.62 -22.95
C ASP A 72 13.48 9.51 -23.96
N ASP A 73 13.29 10.13 -25.12
CA ASP A 73 14.20 10.12 -26.30
C ASP A 73 15.67 10.41 -25.97
#